data_AF-A0A8H5EDX9-F1
#
_entry.id   AF-A0A8H5EDX9-F1
#
_cell.length_a   1.000
_cell.length_b   1.000
_cell.length_c   1.000
_cell.angle_alpha   90.00
_cell.angle_beta   90.00
_cell.angle_gamma   90.00
#
_symmetry.space_group_name_H-M   'P 1'
#
loop_
_entity.id
_entity.type
_entity.pdbx_description
1 polymer ?
#
loop_
_entity_poly.entity_id
_entity_poly.type
_entity_poly.pdbx_seq_one_letter_code
_entity_poly.pdbx_strand_id
1 'polypeptide(L)'
;MIGSLFLVLPDSKIVEELAARFCSSAQSLVFPLLSLHRFMTTTLPLAYSEGAGSKLHTISAKACAYGVLLISDIFGLDTGDDMADIGCWCQRYALEIEGSIPLILREMKIDGLESLMMLMIFKYFMGDLESASFLVSVTSRFLFQLGAHIFPPPPDHYDKRNEAHHIRDLFWVCYCIDKDLSYRTGQPPAINDDHCDLTLPPNYVQMQSSNILSSGPCSNRNSSTVPLYPWDIRLSVMKSKIYNDLHSISASRLSETEILRKIRHLDKGLEAWRVTLPPDHRPTLSFLEQTPVDAQTNTQAIMLRLSYHHCIILIHQARCKIFQSDQPIDNLIDDGHRINFQILVDASRSILIYLEKALPVLAHECFWVIIFYPMIAISTIFSVALLDNRSDPENERLKLLQGFTRLIRQIPIKRLTVAEISHLEFIEKLVEEMGRLVLVTH
;
A
#
# COMPACT_ATOMS: atom_id res chain seq x y z
N MET A 1 28.81 30.06 -7.23
CA MET A 1 29.39 28.78 -7.69
C MET A 1 29.34 27.80 -6.53
N ILE A 2 28.25 27.05 -6.41
CA ILE A 2 28.15 25.93 -5.46
C ILE A 2 28.52 24.72 -6.30
N GLY A 3 29.74 24.21 -6.12
CA GLY A 3 30.17 23.00 -6.81
C GLY A 3 29.25 21.85 -6.42
N SER A 4 28.70 21.18 -7.42
CA SER A 4 28.04 19.88 -7.26
C SER A 4 29.08 18.88 -6.75
N LEU A 5 29.24 18.77 -5.43
CA LEU A 5 29.85 17.60 -4.83
C LEU A 5 28.90 16.45 -5.11
N PHE A 6 29.25 15.61 -6.08
CA PHE A 6 28.59 14.33 -6.31
C PHE A 6 28.57 13.58 -4.97
N LEU A 7 27.40 13.13 -4.55
CA LEU A 7 27.29 12.31 -3.36
C LEU A 7 28.09 11.03 -3.57
N VAL A 8 29.10 10.80 -2.75
CA VAL A 8 29.93 9.59 -2.85
C VAL A 8 29.16 8.44 -2.20
N LEU A 9 29.16 7.28 -2.85
CA LEU A 9 28.61 6.06 -2.25
C LEU A 9 29.42 5.69 -0.99
N PRO A 10 28.79 5.13 0.06
CA PRO A 10 29.50 4.53 1.19
C PRO A 10 30.46 3.42 0.75
N ASP A 11 31.25 2.85 1.67
CA ASP A 11 32.09 1.68 1.35
C ASP A 11 31.23 0.56 0.75
N SER A 12 31.70 -0.04 -0.35
CA SER A 12 31.01 -1.13 -1.06
C SER A 12 30.59 -2.29 -0.14
N LYS A 13 31.38 -2.59 0.89
CA LYS A 13 31.07 -3.64 1.87
C LYS A 13 29.82 -3.33 2.70
N ILE A 14 29.58 -2.04 2.98
CA ILE A 14 28.39 -1.60 3.71
C ILE A 14 27.15 -1.86 2.87
N VAL A 15 27.19 -1.47 1.60
CA VAL A 15 26.06 -1.67 0.67
C VAL A 15 25.83 -3.17 0.43
N GLU A 16 26.89 -3.96 0.33
CA GLU A 16 26.84 -5.42 0.22
C GLU A 16 26.13 -6.05 1.44
N GLU A 17 26.56 -5.68 2.64
CA GLU A 17 25.98 -6.20 3.89
C GLU A 17 24.50 -5.82 4.02
N LEU A 18 24.15 -4.57 3.73
CA LEU A 18 22.77 -4.08 3.76
C LEU A 18 21.87 -4.80 2.75
N ALA A 19 22.36 -5.02 1.52
CA ALA A 19 21.62 -5.80 0.53
C ALA A 19 21.36 -7.25 0.98
N ALA A 20 22.37 -7.89 1.59
CA ALA A 20 22.25 -9.24 2.13
C ALA A 20 21.27 -9.31 3.33
N ARG A 21 21.34 -8.34 4.25
CA ARG A 21 20.40 -8.19 5.37
C ARG A 21 18.97 -7.98 4.87
N PHE A 22 18.77 -7.11 3.88
CA PHE A 22 17.45 -6.91 3.28
C PHE A 22 16.92 -8.22 2.68
N CYS A 23 17.70 -8.88 1.82
CA CYS A 23 17.24 -10.09 1.14
C CYS A 23 17.04 -11.31 2.06
N SER A 24 17.55 -11.26 3.30
CA SER A 24 17.27 -12.27 4.33
C SER A 24 16.10 -11.89 5.25
N SER A 25 15.71 -10.62 5.28
CA SER A 25 14.63 -10.09 6.11
C SER A 25 13.24 -10.53 5.64
N ALA A 26 12.23 -10.41 6.52
CA ALA A 26 10.84 -10.73 6.18
C ALA A 26 10.29 -9.76 5.13
N GLN A 27 10.79 -8.54 5.14
CA GLN A 27 10.42 -7.46 4.26
C GLN A 27 10.76 -7.81 2.81
N SER A 28 11.79 -8.60 2.52
CA SER A 28 12.10 -9.02 1.13
C SER A 28 11.07 -9.96 0.49
N LEU A 29 10.24 -10.65 1.29
CA LEU A 29 9.10 -11.43 0.78
C LEU A 29 7.89 -10.54 0.48
N VAL A 30 7.73 -9.47 1.25
CA VAL A 30 6.67 -8.48 1.07
C VAL A 30 7.02 -7.53 -0.07
N PHE A 31 8.29 -7.14 -0.16
CA PHE A 31 8.87 -6.22 -1.12
C PHE A 31 10.04 -6.92 -1.83
N PRO A 32 9.79 -7.79 -2.82
CA PRO A 32 10.84 -8.48 -3.59
C PRO A 32 11.57 -7.54 -4.57
N LEU A 33 12.10 -6.41 -4.07
CA LEU A 33 12.63 -5.31 -4.87
C LEU A 33 14.01 -5.56 -5.46
N LEU A 34 14.75 -6.53 -4.93
CA LEU A 34 16.15 -6.76 -5.26
C LEU A 34 16.41 -8.25 -5.58
N SER A 35 17.11 -8.50 -6.68
CA SER A 35 17.73 -9.80 -6.94
C SER A 35 19.14 -9.82 -6.38
N LEU A 36 19.34 -10.43 -5.21
CA LEU A 36 20.62 -10.41 -4.49
C LEU A 36 21.78 -10.92 -5.36
N HIS A 37 21.57 -12.03 -6.08
CA HIS A 37 22.61 -12.62 -6.93
C HIS A 37 23.10 -11.61 -7.97
N ARG A 38 22.18 -11.03 -8.73
CA ARG A 38 22.44 -10.04 -9.78
C ARG A 38 23.02 -8.73 -9.22
N PHE A 39 22.56 -8.35 -8.02
CA PHE A 39 23.10 -7.19 -7.31
C PHE A 39 24.58 -7.38 -7.00
N MET A 40 24.96 -8.50 -6.37
CA MET A 40 26.35 -8.77 -5.98
C MET A 40 27.28 -9.00 -7.17
N THR A 41 26.85 -9.76 -8.18
CA THR A 41 27.75 -10.18 -9.27
C THR A 41 27.96 -9.12 -10.35
N THR A 42 27.04 -8.18 -10.47
CA THR A 42 26.99 -7.28 -11.64
C THR A 42 26.74 -5.84 -11.22
N THR A 43 25.67 -5.60 -10.48
CA THR A 43 25.20 -4.23 -10.19
C THR A 43 26.17 -3.47 -9.29
N LEU A 44 26.54 -4.06 -8.15
CA LEU A 44 27.40 -3.43 -7.17
C LEU A 44 28.83 -3.20 -7.73
N PRO A 45 29.49 -4.18 -8.39
CA PRO A 45 30.77 -3.93 -9.06
C PRO A 45 30.71 -2.80 -10.10
N LEU A 46 29.63 -2.72 -10.87
CA LEU A 46 29.44 -1.63 -11.84
C LEU A 46 29.26 -0.28 -11.15
N ALA A 47 28.53 -0.21 -10.03
CA ALA A 47 28.30 1.03 -9.29
C ALA A 47 29.61 1.68 -8.79
N TYR A 48 30.61 0.86 -8.44
CA TYR A 48 31.92 1.30 -7.95
C TYR A 48 33.01 1.32 -9.03
N SER A 49 32.70 0.99 -10.28
CA SER A 49 33.67 1.06 -11.37
C SER A 49 33.98 2.52 -11.73
N GLU A 50 35.20 2.98 -11.38
CA GLU A 50 35.70 4.29 -11.82
C GLU A 50 36.38 4.17 -13.20
N GLY A 51 35.95 4.99 -14.16
CA GLY A 51 36.83 5.40 -15.27
C GLY A 51 36.89 4.56 -16.56
N ALA A 52 36.13 3.49 -16.77
CA ALA A 52 36.21 2.70 -18.01
C ALA A 52 34.97 2.84 -18.94
N GLY A 53 35.06 3.74 -19.92
CA GLY A 53 34.51 3.53 -21.27
C GLY A 53 32.99 3.57 -21.54
N SER A 54 32.10 3.40 -20.57
CA SER A 54 30.65 3.56 -20.79
C SER A 54 29.95 4.24 -19.60
N LYS A 55 29.86 5.57 -19.65
CA LYS A 55 29.15 6.40 -18.65
C LYS A 55 27.64 6.10 -18.57
N LEU A 56 27.08 5.34 -19.51
CA LEU A 56 25.65 5.09 -19.67
C LEU A 56 25.17 3.78 -19.03
N HIS A 57 25.98 3.10 -18.22
CA HIS A 57 25.49 1.91 -17.48
C HIS A 57 25.80 2.00 -15.98
N THR A 58 26.71 2.88 -15.61
CA THR A 58 27.07 3.14 -14.21
C THR A 58 25.95 3.85 -13.45
N ILE A 59 25.05 4.56 -14.12
CA ILE A 59 24.04 5.40 -13.48
C ILE A 59 22.95 4.56 -12.85
N SER A 60 22.34 3.63 -13.60
CA SER A 60 21.36 2.69 -13.04
C SER A 60 21.93 1.86 -11.90
N ALA A 61 23.19 1.41 -12.02
CA ALA A 61 23.87 0.65 -10.98
C ALA A 61 24.09 1.47 -9.70
N LYS A 62 24.57 2.72 -9.82
CA LYS A 62 24.73 3.64 -8.68
C LYS A 62 23.39 3.98 -8.04
N ALA A 63 22.36 4.26 -8.84
CA ALA A 63 21.01 4.49 -8.36
C ALA A 63 20.46 3.29 -7.58
N CYS A 64 20.72 2.07 -8.06
CA CYS A 64 20.34 0.85 -7.36
C CYS A 64 21.03 0.72 -5.99
N ALA A 65 22.32 1.05 -5.90
CA ALA A 65 23.05 1.09 -4.63
C ALA A 65 22.46 2.13 -3.65
N TYR A 66 22.11 3.33 -4.12
CA TYR A 66 21.38 4.30 -3.30
C TYR A 66 20.01 3.77 -2.86
N GLY A 67 19.30 3.05 -3.74
CA GLY A 67 18.03 2.42 -3.41
C GLY A 67 18.14 1.41 -2.25
N VAL A 68 19.22 0.63 -2.22
CA VAL A 68 19.52 -0.29 -1.09
C VAL A 68 19.66 0.47 0.23
N LEU A 69 20.31 1.64 0.21
CA LEU A 69 20.45 2.49 1.41
C LEU A 69 19.08 3.02 1.87
N LEU A 70 18.21 3.43 0.94
CA LEU A 70 16.85 3.88 1.26
C LEU A 70 16.02 2.80 1.94
N ILE A 71 15.98 1.59 1.39
CA ILE A 71 15.19 0.49 1.99
C ILE A 71 15.75 0.02 3.33
N SER A 72 17.07 0.17 3.53
CA SER A 72 17.71 -0.16 4.80
C SER A 72 17.29 0.79 5.92
N ASP A 73 17.12 2.07 5.60
CA ASP A 73 16.58 3.09 6.50
C ASP A 73 15.10 2.81 6.84
N ILE A 74 14.25 2.60 5.83
CA ILE A 74 12.81 2.33 6.02
C ILE A 74 12.57 1.12 6.93
N PHE A 75 13.31 0.03 6.70
CA PHE A 75 13.10 -1.23 7.41
C PHE A 75 14.02 -1.41 8.62
N GLY A 76 14.78 -0.39 9.01
CA GLY A 76 15.64 -0.41 10.19
C GLY A 76 16.66 -1.55 10.19
N LEU A 77 17.30 -1.81 9.05
CA LEU A 77 18.27 -2.90 8.87
C LEU A 77 19.67 -2.57 9.41
N ASP A 78 19.84 -1.37 9.94
CA ASP A 78 21.09 -0.86 10.49
C ASP A 78 21.29 -1.31 11.96
N THR A 79 22.53 -1.67 12.30
CA THR A 79 22.91 -2.28 13.59
C THR A 79 23.53 -1.31 14.60
N GLY A 80 23.69 -0.03 14.28
CA GLY A 80 24.09 1.01 15.23
C GLY A 80 25.56 1.48 15.18
N ASP A 81 25.75 2.63 15.82
CA ASP A 81 26.89 3.55 16.03
C ASP A 81 27.84 3.92 14.87
N ASP A 82 28.29 3.01 14.00
CA ASP A 82 29.17 3.37 12.86
C ASP A 82 28.40 3.85 11.61
N MET A 83 27.06 3.75 11.65
CA MET A 83 26.16 3.93 10.49
C MET A 83 25.07 5.00 10.70
N ALA A 84 25.16 5.75 11.81
CA ALA A 84 24.24 6.85 12.14
C ALA A 84 24.12 7.92 11.04
N ASP A 85 25.07 7.97 10.11
CA ASP A 85 25.06 8.85 8.95
C ASP A 85 24.02 8.43 7.88
N ILE A 86 23.72 7.14 7.67
CA ILE A 86 22.89 6.69 6.54
C ILE A 86 21.48 7.31 6.57
N GLY A 87 20.83 7.31 7.74
CA GLY A 87 19.52 7.95 7.93
C GLY A 87 19.56 9.48 7.75
N CYS A 88 20.71 10.12 8.04
CA CYS A 88 20.91 11.55 7.80
C CYS A 88 20.99 11.87 6.29
N TRP A 89 21.46 10.92 5.48
CA TRP A 89 21.64 11.08 4.03
C TRP A 89 20.51 10.50 3.18
N CYS A 90 19.47 9.86 3.76
CA CYS A 90 18.40 9.20 3.00
C CYS A 90 17.71 10.15 2.01
N GLN A 91 17.40 11.39 2.43
CA GLN A 91 16.85 12.41 1.54
C GLN A 91 17.81 12.74 0.38
N ARG A 92 19.11 12.75 0.64
CA ARG A 92 20.12 13.02 -0.39
C ARG A 92 20.25 11.86 -1.37
N TYR A 93 20.21 10.61 -0.89
CA TYR A 93 20.15 9.42 -1.75
C TYR A 93 18.91 9.44 -2.65
N ALA A 94 17.74 9.79 -2.10
CA ALA A 94 16.50 9.92 -2.87
C ALA A 94 16.64 10.98 -3.98
N LEU A 95 17.19 12.16 -3.66
CA LEU A 95 17.42 13.24 -4.65
C LEU A 95 18.38 12.82 -5.77
N GLU A 96 19.42 12.03 -5.49
CA GLU A 96 20.34 11.54 -6.52
C GLU A 96 19.65 10.55 -7.47
N ILE A 97 18.77 9.67 -6.97
CA ILE A 97 17.96 8.78 -7.81
C ILE A 97 16.98 9.60 -8.66
N GLU A 98 16.28 10.57 -8.05
CA GLU A 98 15.35 11.47 -8.75
C GLU A 98 16.04 12.24 -9.88
N GLY A 99 17.20 12.83 -9.61
CA GLY A 99 18.02 13.53 -10.61
C GLY A 99 18.50 12.61 -11.75
N SER A 100 18.59 11.31 -11.49
CA SER A 100 19.04 10.29 -12.44
C SER A 100 17.90 9.68 -13.26
N ILE A 101 16.63 9.94 -12.94
CA ILE A 101 15.45 9.37 -13.64
C ILE A 101 15.56 9.48 -15.17
N PRO A 102 15.87 10.63 -15.78
CA PRO A 102 15.93 10.74 -17.24
C PRO A 102 16.98 9.83 -17.88
N LEU A 103 18.07 9.54 -17.16
CA LEU A 103 19.16 8.69 -17.65
C LEU A 103 18.81 7.22 -17.42
N ILE A 104 18.25 6.87 -16.26
CA ILE A 104 17.70 5.54 -15.97
C ILE A 104 16.69 5.11 -17.05
N LEU A 105 15.79 6.02 -17.44
CA LEU A 105 14.79 5.75 -18.49
C LEU A 105 15.37 5.66 -19.90
N ARG A 106 16.58 6.17 -20.15
CA ARG A 106 17.28 5.93 -21.42
C ARG A 106 17.99 4.58 -21.42
N GLU A 107 18.49 4.16 -20.27
CA GLU A 107 19.22 2.90 -20.11
C GLU A 107 18.29 1.68 -20.14
N MET A 108 17.09 1.83 -19.58
CA MET A 108 16.07 0.78 -19.48
C MET A 108 16.63 -0.55 -18.91
N LYS A 109 17.49 -0.47 -17.88
CA LYS A 109 18.08 -1.63 -17.19
C LYS A 109 17.33 -1.98 -15.90
N ILE A 110 17.40 -3.25 -15.52
CA ILE A 110 16.74 -3.76 -14.30
C ILE A 110 17.23 -3.03 -13.06
N ASP A 111 18.51 -2.70 -12.96
CA ASP A 111 19.06 -1.89 -11.86
C ASP A 111 18.37 -0.55 -11.72
N GLY A 112 18.10 0.08 -12.87
CA GLY A 112 17.37 1.32 -12.95
C GLY A 112 15.94 1.15 -12.44
N LEU A 113 15.25 0.12 -12.91
CA LEU A 113 13.90 -0.19 -12.45
C LEU A 113 13.86 -0.48 -10.94
N GLU A 114 14.76 -1.33 -10.43
CA GLU A 114 14.87 -1.64 -9.00
C GLU A 114 15.10 -0.38 -8.16
N SER A 115 15.98 0.52 -8.62
CA SER A 115 16.21 1.82 -7.96
C SER A 115 14.95 2.67 -7.86
N LEU A 116 14.18 2.77 -8.95
CA LEU A 116 12.94 3.54 -8.99
C LEU A 116 11.85 2.89 -8.14
N MET A 117 11.80 1.56 -8.11
CA MET A 117 10.87 0.80 -7.26
C MET A 117 11.21 1.00 -5.78
N MET A 118 12.49 0.94 -5.40
CA MET A 118 12.94 1.24 -4.03
C MET A 118 12.66 2.69 -3.62
N LEU A 119 12.89 3.66 -4.53
CA LEU A 119 12.53 5.06 -4.31
C LEU A 119 11.00 5.23 -4.15
N MET A 120 10.20 4.53 -4.94
CA MET A 120 8.73 4.56 -4.83
C MET A 120 8.27 4.06 -3.46
N ILE A 121 8.83 2.96 -2.96
CA ILE A 121 8.56 2.46 -1.60
C ILE A 121 8.98 3.50 -0.56
N PHE A 122 10.17 4.09 -0.69
CA PHE A 122 10.62 5.16 0.20
C PHE A 122 9.63 6.32 0.26
N LYS A 123 9.23 6.87 -0.88
CA LYS A 123 8.26 7.98 -0.94
C LYS A 123 6.92 7.61 -0.33
N TYR A 124 6.44 6.40 -0.61
CA TYR A 124 5.20 5.88 -0.04
C TYR A 124 5.25 5.79 1.50
N PHE A 125 6.34 5.24 2.05
CA PHE A 125 6.54 5.09 3.49
C PHE A 125 6.84 6.42 4.20
N MET A 126 7.29 7.45 3.48
CA MET A 126 7.48 8.81 4.01
C MET A 126 6.22 9.69 3.91
N GLY A 127 5.10 9.16 3.38
CA GLY A 127 3.85 9.91 3.20
C GLY A 127 3.84 10.85 1.98
N ASP A 128 4.88 10.85 1.15
CA ASP A 128 4.96 11.62 -0.11
C ASP A 128 4.23 10.86 -1.24
N LEU A 129 2.90 10.82 -1.12
CA LEU A 129 2.03 10.04 -2.01
C LEU A 129 1.99 10.60 -3.44
N GLU A 130 2.24 11.90 -3.62
CA GLU A 130 2.33 12.54 -4.93
C GLU A 130 3.56 12.04 -5.69
N SER A 131 4.74 12.07 -5.07
CA SER A 131 5.96 11.53 -5.68
C SER A 131 5.86 10.02 -5.90
N ALA A 132 5.26 9.28 -4.97
CA ALA A 132 5.02 7.85 -5.15
C ALA A 132 4.11 7.58 -6.36
N SER A 133 3.04 8.36 -6.56
CA SER A 133 2.12 8.22 -7.70
C SER A 133 2.79 8.57 -9.03
N PHE A 134 3.66 9.59 -9.05
CA PHE A 134 4.49 9.89 -10.20
C PHE A 134 5.42 8.71 -10.53
N LEU A 135 6.07 8.12 -9.54
CA LEU A 135 6.96 6.98 -9.73
C LEU A 135 6.21 5.72 -10.19
N VAL A 136 4.97 5.48 -9.76
CA VAL A 136 4.12 4.42 -10.34
C VAL A 136 3.93 4.62 -11.84
N SER A 137 3.67 5.86 -12.28
CA SER A 137 3.49 6.16 -13.71
C SER A 137 4.75 5.88 -14.53
N VAL A 138 5.93 6.19 -13.97
CA VAL A 138 7.22 5.95 -14.60
C VAL A 138 7.57 4.46 -14.61
N THR A 139 7.48 3.80 -13.45
CA THR A 139 7.85 2.39 -13.28
C THR A 139 6.91 1.44 -14.01
N SER A 140 5.60 1.74 -14.05
CA SER A 140 4.65 0.95 -14.84
C SER A 140 5.05 0.92 -16.31
N ARG A 141 5.33 2.08 -16.94
CA ARG A 141 5.78 2.14 -18.34
C ARG A 141 7.09 1.36 -18.56
N PHE A 142 8.02 1.44 -17.62
CA PHE A 142 9.26 0.68 -17.65
C PHE A 142 8.98 -0.84 -17.59
N LEU A 143 8.12 -1.29 -16.68
CA LEU A 143 7.70 -2.69 -16.57
C LEU A 143 7.02 -3.20 -17.86
N PHE A 144 6.18 -2.38 -18.51
CA PHE A 144 5.60 -2.72 -19.81
C PHE A 144 6.69 -2.91 -20.88
N GLN A 145 7.70 -2.03 -20.92
CA GLN A 145 8.82 -2.12 -21.85
C GLN A 145 9.66 -3.40 -21.66
N LEU A 146 9.77 -3.88 -20.41
CA LEU A 146 10.46 -5.14 -20.09
C LEU A 146 9.56 -6.39 -20.24
N GLY A 147 8.31 -6.25 -20.68
CA GLY A 147 7.39 -7.37 -20.85
C GLY A 147 6.82 -7.95 -19.56
N ALA A 148 6.96 -7.25 -18.43
CA ALA A 148 6.56 -7.74 -17.09
C ALA A 148 5.05 -8.01 -16.93
N HIS A 149 4.25 -7.36 -17.78
CA HIS A 149 2.79 -7.50 -17.83
C HIS A 149 2.34 -8.86 -18.41
N ILE A 150 3.22 -9.63 -19.05
CA ILE A 150 2.95 -10.96 -19.59
C ILE A 150 3.46 -12.01 -18.60
N PHE A 151 2.69 -13.08 -18.39
CA PHE A 151 3.11 -14.19 -17.53
C PHE A 151 4.26 -14.97 -18.21
N PRO A 152 5.35 -15.29 -17.48
CA PRO A 152 6.45 -16.08 -18.03
C PRO A 152 5.96 -17.46 -18.55
N PRO A 153 6.48 -17.96 -19.69
CA PRO A 153 6.00 -19.21 -20.26
C PRO A 153 6.20 -20.40 -19.30
N PRO A 154 5.17 -21.25 -19.06
CA PRO A 154 5.32 -22.49 -18.31
C PRO A 154 6.16 -23.52 -19.10
N PRO A 155 6.82 -24.52 -18.46
CA PRO A 155 6.74 -24.91 -17.06
C PRO A 155 8.06 -24.68 -16.30
N ASP A 156 8.44 -23.43 -16.06
CA ASP A 156 9.57 -23.16 -15.17
C ASP A 156 9.11 -23.09 -13.71
N HIS A 157 9.79 -23.82 -12.84
CA HIS A 157 9.63 -23.63 -11.39
C HIS A 157 10.07 -22.20 -11.03
N TYR A 158 9.31 -21.55 -10.15
CA TYR A 158 9.67 -20.21 -9.69
C TYR A 158 11.09 -20.21 -9.09
N ASP A 159 11.90 -19.26 -9.55
CA ASP A 159 13.25 -18.98 -9.08
C ASP A 159 13.52 -17.48 -9.24
N LYS A 160 13.70 -16.77 -8.12
CA LYS A 160 14.00 -15.34 -8.07
C LYS A 160 15.31 -14.96 -8.78
N ARG A 161 16.21 -15.92 -9.01
CA ARG A 161 17.43 -15.69 -9.80
C ARG A 161 17.15 -15.57 -11.29
N ASN A 162 16.04 -16.15 -11.75
CA ASN A 162 15.57 -15.97 -13.12
C ASN A 162 15.05 -14.55 -13.30
N GLU A 163 15.60 -13.85 -14.29
CA GLU A 163 15.29 -12.46 -14.59
C GLU A 163 13.79 -12.24 -14.86
N ALA A 164 13.14 -13.16 -15.59
CA ALA A 164 11.73 -13.05 -15.93
C ALA A 164 10.83 -13.18 -14.69
N HIS A 165 11.17 -14.05 -13.73
CA HIS A 165 10.46 -14.17 -12.47
C HIS A 165 10.64 -12.92 -11.61
N HIS A 166 11.86 -12.39 -11.51
CA HIS A 166 12.13 -11.18 -10.74
C HIS A 166 11.41 -9.94 -11.32
N ILE A 167 11.46 -9.75 -12.64
CA ILE A 167 10.70 -8.68 -13.32
C ILE A 167 9.19 -8.84 -13.07
N ARG A 168 8.68 -10.08 -13.07
CA ARG A 168 7.28 -10.36 -12.76
C ARG A 168 6.92 -10.05 -11.31
N ASP A 169 7.84 -10.25 -10.37
CA ASP A 169 7.64 -9.84 -8.98
C ASP A 169 7.55 -8.33 -8.83
N LEU A 170 8.43 -7.58 -9.53
CA LEU A 170 8.38 -6.12 -9.58
C LEU A 170 7.05 -5.61 -10.18
N PHE A 171 6.51 -6.30 -11.20
CA PHE A 171 5.19 -6.01 -11.74
C PHE A 171 4.10 -6.11 -10.67
N TRP A 172 4.07 -7.20 -9.89
CA TRP A 172 3.05 -7.36 -8.85
C TRP A 172 3.17 -6.34 -7.71
N VAL A 173 4.39 -5.95 -7.33
CA VAL A 173 4.60 -4.85 -6.38
C VAL A 173 4.03 -3.54 -6.92
N CYS A 174 4.38 -3.18 -8.17
CA CYS A 174 3.90 -1.96 -8.81
C CYS A 174 2.38 -1.97 -8.98
N TYR A 175 1.81 -3.11 -9.39
CA TYR A 175 0.37 -3.31 -9.55
C TYR A 175 -0.38 -3.06 -8.23
N CYS A 176 0.05 -3.70 -7.14
CA CYS A 176 -0.60 -3.53 -5.85
C CYS A 176 -0.53 -2.07 -5.36
N ILE A 177 0.61 -1.40 -5.55
CA ILE A 177 0.80 0.00 -5.17
C ILE A 177 -0.05 0.94 -6.02
N ASP A 178 -0.12 0.72 -7.34
CA ASP A 178 -0.96 1.49 -8.26
C ASP A 178 -2.42 1.47 -7.81
N LYS A 179 -2.96 0.28 -7.50
CA LYS A 179 -4.34 0.14 -7.05
C LYS A 179 -4.58 0.76 -5.68
N ASP A 180 -3.62 0.69 -4.77
CA ASP A 180 -3.76 1.32 -3.46
C ASP A 180 -3.67 2.86 -3.55
N LEU A 181 -2.66 3.38 -4.25
CA LEU A 181 -2.45 4.82 -4.41
C LEU A 181 -3.58 5.52 -5.16
N SER A 182 -4.20 4.86 -6.14
CA SER A 182 -5.36 5.42 -6.87
C SER A 182 -6.50 5.83 -5.92
N TYR A 183 -6.76 5.02 -4.88
CA TYR A 183 -7.78 5.36 -3.88
C TYR A 183 -7.29 6.37 -2.84
N ARG A 184 -5.98 6.41 -2.56
CA ARG A 184 -5.41 7.38 -1.62
C ARG A 184 -5.36 8.79 -2.18
N THR A 185 -5.08 8.92 -3.48
CA THR A 185 -4.88 10.22 -4.16
C THR A 185 -6.09 10.65 -4.99
N GLY A 186 -7.05 9.74 -5.23
CA GLY A 186 -8.19 9.96 -6.12
C GLY A 186 -7.81 9.97 -7.61
N GLN A 187 -6.55 9.69 -7.95
CA GLN A 187 -6.08 9.60 -9.34
C GLN A 187 -6.51 8.26 -9.97
N PRO A 188 -6.68 8.21 -11.30
CA PRO A 188 -6.92 6.94 -11.99
C PRO A 188 -5.70 6.02 -11.92
N PRO A 189 -5.90 4.69 -11.88
CA PRO A 189 -4.81 3.74 -11.93
C PRO A 189 -4.03 3.83 -13.25
N ALA A 190 -2.71 3.77 -13.16
CA ALA A 190 -1.80 3.82 -14.29
C ALA A 190 -1.78 2.51 -15.10
N ILE A 191 -2.01 1.37 -14.44
CA ILE A 191 -2.00 0.06 -15.08
C ILE A 191 -3.41 -0.35 -15.46
N ASN A 192 -3.71 -0.49 -16.75
CA ASN A 192 -4.98 -1.05 -17.20
C ASN A 192 -4.91 -2.59 -17.20
N ASP A 193 -5.84 -3.23 -16.50
CA ASP A 193 -5.96 -4.69 -16.40
C ASP A 193 -6.14 -5.36 -17.78
N ASP A 194 -6.80 -4.70 -18.74
CA ASP A 194 -7.04 -5.22 -20.10
C ASP A 194 -5.75 -5.42 -20.92
N HIS A 195 -4.63 -4.87 -20.45
CA HIS A 195 -3.31 -5.00 -21.07
C HIS A 195 -2.35 -5.89 -20.29
N CYS A 196 -2.85 -6.60 -19.26
CA CYS A 196 -2.02 -7.38 -18.36
C CYS A 196 -2.51 -8.82 -18.26
N ASP A 197 -1.59 -9.77 -18.28
CA ASP A 197 -1.83 -11.10 -17.74
C ASP A 197 -1.82 -11.00 -16.21
N LEU A 198 -2.94 -11.33 -15.57
CA LEU A 198 -3.10 -11.28 -14.11
C LEU A 198 -3.05 -12.68 -13.48
N THR A 199 -2.44 -13.66 -14.16
CA THR A 199 -2.18 -15.00 -13.62
C THR A 199 -1.34 -14.91 -12.36
N LEU A 200 -1.93 -15.37 -11.24
CA LEU A 200 -1.29 -15.36 -9.93
C LEU A 200 0.00 -16.19 -9.91
N PRO A 201 0.98 -15.83 -9.07
CA PRO A 201 2.15 -16.66 -8.87
C PRO A 201 1.78 -18.09 -8.41
N PRO A 202 2.57 -19.12 -8.77
CA PRO A 202 2.33 -20.49 -8.33
C PRO A 202 2.21 -20.59 -6.81
N ASN A 203 1.23 -21.35 -6.32
CA ASN A 203 0.99 -21.58 -4.89
C ASN A 203 0.74 -20.30 -4.05
N TYR A 204 0.46 -19.15 -4.67
CA TYR A 204 0.31 -17.86 -3.97
C TYR A 204 -0.72 -17.91 -2.82
N VAL A 205 -1.90 -18.50 -3.06
CA VAL A 205 -2.97 -18.60 -2.04
C VAL A 205 -2.54 -19.44 -0.83
N GLN A 206 -1.80 -20.53 -1.07
CA GLN A 206 -1.30 -21.42 -0.02
C GLN A 206 -0.21 -20.73 0.80
N MET A 207 0.70 -20.00 0.15
CA MET A 207 1.74 -19.19 0.80
C MET A 207 1.12 -18.10 1.66
N GLN A 208 0.13 -17.37 1.14
CA GLN A 208 -0.57 -16.33 1.90
C GLN A 208 -1.27 -16.90 3.14
N SER A 209 -1.96 -18.03 2.99
CA SER A 209 -2.63 -18.70 4.11
C SER A 209 -1.64 -19.18 5.16
N SER A 210 -0.52 -19.76 4.73
CA SER A 210 0.53 -20.24 5.63
C SER A 210 1.20 -19.09 6.39
N ASN A 211 1.41 -17.94 5.72
CA ASN A 211 1.96 -16.75 6.38
C ASN A 211 1.00 -16.19 7.43
N ILE A 212 -0.30 -16.08 7.11
CA ILE A 212 -1.32 -15.59 8.06
C ILE A 212 -1.41 -16.49 9.29
N LEU A 213 -1.29 -17.82 9.12
CA LEU A 213 -1.33 -18.80 10.21
C LEU A 213 -0.02 -18.92 11.00
N SER A 214 1.07 -18.34 10.51
CA SER A 214 2.39 -18.49 11.13
C SER A 214 2.60 -17.46 12.22
N SER A 215 2.96 -17.92 13.42
CA SER A 215 3.39 -17.08 14.55
C SER A 215 4.82 -16.52 14.41
N GLY A 216 5.51 -16.80 13.30
CA GLY A 216 6.89 -16.38 13.07
C GLY A 216 7.31 -16.29 11.61
N PRO A 217 8.48 -15.68 11.31
CA PRO A 217 8.98 -15.55 9.96
C PRO A 217 9.18 -16.93 9.30
N CYS A 218 8.71 -17.08 8.07
CA CYS A 218 8.86 -18.30 7.27
C CYS A 218 10.33 -18.78 7.30
N SER A 219 10.59 -19.96 7.87
CA SER A 219 11.94 -20.38 8.28
C SER A 219 12.83 -20.91 7.15
N ASN A 220 12.26 -21.24 5.98
CA ASN A 220 12.97 -21.74 4.80
C ASN A 220 12.81 -20.80 3.61
N ARG A 221 13.47 -19.64 3.68
CA ARG A 221 13.52 -18.65 2.59
C ARG A 221 14.67 -19.00 1.65
N ASN A 222 14.34 -19.27 0.39
CA ASN A 222 15.33 -19.46 -0.66
C ASN A 222 14.84 -18.80 -1.96
N SER A 223 15.61 -18.93 -3.04
CA SER A 223 15.24 -18.31 -4.31
C SER A 223 13.97 -18.90 -4.93
N SER A 224 13.52 -20.07 -4.49
CA SER A 224 12.26 -20.70 -4.91
C SER A 224 11.05 -20.30 -4.07
N THR A 225 11.22 -19.46 -3.05
CA THR A 225 10.10 -18.96 -2.24
C THR A 225 9.36 -17.85 -2.97
N VAL A 226 8.10 -18.10 -3.33
CA VAL A 226 7.22 -17.10 -3.97
C VAL A 226 6.96 -15.93 -3.01
N PRO A 227 7.04 -14.67 -3.46
CA PRO A 227 6.79 -13.50 -2.61
C PRO A 227 5.33 -13.39 -2.14
N LEU A 228 5.13 -12.65 -1.05
CA LEU A 228 3.82 -12.37 -0.47
C LEU A 228 3.21 -11.07 -1.01
N TYR A 229 4.07 -10.15 -1.47
CA TYR A 229 3.74 -8.79 -1.95
C TYR A 229 3.16 -7.88 -0.84
N PRO A 230 3.15 -6.54 -1.02
CA PRO A 230 2.76 -5.62 0.05
C PRO A 230 1.27 -5.63 0.36
N TRP A 231 0.44 -5.96 -0.63
CA TRP A 231 -0.99 -6.22 -0.50
C TRP A 231 -1.35 -7.54 -1.18
N ASP A 232 -2.41 -8.20 -0.70
CA ASP A 232 -2.96 -9.39 -1.35
C ASP A 232 -3.34 -9.06 -2.79
N ILE A 233 -2.70 -9.72 -3.76
CA ILE A 233 -2.90 -9.45 -5.19
C ILE A 233 -4.39 -9.58 -5.57
N ARG A 234 -5.11 -10.54 -4.98
CA ARG A 234 -6.51 -10.79 -5.30
C ARG A 234 -7.40 -9.65 -4.82
N LEU A 235 -7.07 -9.03 -3.68
CA LEU A 235 -7.73 -7.79 -3.25
C LEU A 235 -7.34 -6.60 -4.10
N SER A 236 -6.10 -6.49 -4.57
CA SER A 236 -5.70 -5.43 -5.50
C SER A 236 -6.47 -5.52 -6.82
N VAL A 237 -6.65 -6.73 -7.36
CA VAL A 237 -7.52 -6.98 -8.53
C VAL A 237 -8.97 -6.64 -8.22
N MET A 238 -9.47 -6.96 -7.02
CA MET A 238 -10.82 -6.54 -6.59
C MET A 238 -10.95 -5.02 -6.55
N LYS A 239 -9.97 -4.32 -5.97
CA LYS A 239 -9.89 -2.84 -5.92
C LYS A 239 -9.91 -2.23 -7.33
N SER A 240 -9.19 -2.82 -8.29
CA SER A 240 -9.22 -2.41 -9.70
C SER A 240 -10.62 -2.55 -10.31
N LYS A 241 -11.28 -3.68 -10.08
CA LYS A 241 -12.67 -3.92 -10.53
C LYS A 241 -13.66 -2.93 -9.91
N ILE A 242 -13.57 -2.71 -8.60
CA ILE A 242 -14.39 -1.71 -7.88
C ILE A 242 -14.21 -0.33 -8.52
N TYR A 243 -12.97 0.05 -8.86
CA TYR A 243 -12.69 1.35 -9.46
C TYR A 243 -13.39 1.47 -10.81
N ASN A 244 -13.16 0.51 -11.71
CA ASN A 244 -13.71 0.54 -13.05
C ASN A 244 -15.24 0.50 -13.06
N ASP A 245 -15.85 -0.33 -12.22
CA ASP A 245 -17.30 -0.56 -12.19
C ASP A 245 -18.08 0.53 -11.45
N LEU A 246 -17.48 1.22 -10.46
CA LEU A 246 -18.20 2.11 -9.56
C LEU A 246 -17.60 3.52 -9.39
N HIS A 247 -16.30 3.71 -9.68
CA HIS A 247 -15.59 4.97 -9.41
C HIS A 247 -14.99 5.67 -10.63
N SER A 248 -14.92 5.00 -11.77
CA SER A 248 -14.47 5.61 -13.02
C SER A 248 -15.43 6.70 -13.53
N ILE A 249 -14.93 7.58 -14.39
CA ILE A 249 -15.75 8.54 -15.16
C ILE A 249 -16.80 7.82 -16.01
N SER A 250 -16.54 6.59 -16.44
CA SER A 250 -17.54 5.78 -17.15
C SER A 250 -18.63 5.29 -16.21
N ALA A 251 -18.28 4.92 -14.98
CA ALA A 251 -19.23 4.49 -13.96
C ALA A 251 -20.17 5.62 -13.49
N SER A 252 -19.74 6.89 -13.54
CA SER A 252 -20.60 8.03 -13.15
C SER A 252 -21.81 8.25 -14.08
N ARG A 253 -21.81 7.61 -15.26
CA ARG A 253 -22.92 7.66 -16.22
C ARG A 253 -23.91 6.50 -16.08
N LEU A 254 -23.68 5.58 -15.15
CA LEU A 254 -24.56 4.44 -14.94
C LEU A 254 -25.85 4.85 -14.22
N SER A 255 -26.94 4.17 -14.54
CA SER A 255 -28.19 4.29 -13.78
C SER A 255 -28.05 3.67 -12.39
N GLU A 256 -28.91 4.08 -11.45
CA GLU A 256 -28.94 3.48 -10.10
C GLU A 256 -29.12 1.96 -10.14
N THR A 257 -29.97 1.45 -11.04
CA THR A 257 -30.19 0.00 -11.19
C THR A 257 -28.93 -0.74 -11.63
N GLU A 258 -28.11 -0.13 -12.48
CA GLU A 258 -26.83 -0.68 -12.91
C GLU A 258 -25.80 -0.63 -11.80
N ILE A 259 -25.73 0.46 -11.04
CA ILE A 259 -24.88 0.58 -9.85
C ILE A 259 -25.23 -0.52 -8.84
N LEU A 260 -26.52 -0.73 -8.52
CA LEU A 260 -26.96 -1.78 -7.62
C LEU A 260 -26.62 -3.19 -8.13
N ARG A 261 -26.73 -3.42 -9.44
CA ARG A 261 -26.32 -4.69 -10.07
C ARG A 261 -24.81 -4.91 -9.94
N LYS A 262 -24.00 -3.87 -10.15
CA LYS A 262 -22.54 -3.90 -9.99
C LYS A 262 -22.14 -4.15 -8.53
N ILE A 263 -22.75 -3.46 -7.58
CA ILE A 263 -22.56 -3.68 -6.13
C ILE A 263 -22.78 -5.17 -5.78
N ARG A 264 -23.93 -5.74 -6.16
CA ARG A 264 -24.22 -7.17 -5.88
C ARG A 264 -23.21 -8.12 -6.50
N HIS A 265 -22.63 -7.79 -7.66
CA HIS A 265 -21.60 -8.62 -8.28
C HIS A 265 -20.27 -8.52 -7.52
N LEU A 266 -19.88 -7.31 -7.13
CA LEU A 266 -18.66 -7.05 -6.37
C LEU A 266 -18.74 -7.66 -4.96
N ASP A 267 -19.89 -7.59 -4.28
CA ASP A 267 -20.11 -8.24 -2.98
C ASP A 267 -19.91 -9.75 -3.07
N LYS A 268 -20.47 -10.39 -4.11
CA LYS A 268 -20.25 -11.83 -4.35
C LYS A 268 -18.78 -12.15 -4.60
N GLY A 269 -18.08 -11.31 -5.35
CA GLY A 269 -16.65 -11.48 -5.62
C GLY A 269 -15.81 -11.33 -4.35
N LEU A 270 -16.12 -10.34 -3.51
CA LEU A 270 -15.44 -10.09 -2.25
C LEU A 270 -15.71 -11.20 -1.24
N GLU A 271 -16.94 -11.72 -1.19
CA GLU A 271 -17.31 -12.89 -0.38
C GLU A 271 -16.57 -14.14 -0.84
N ALA A 272 -16.51 -14.38 -2.16
CA ALA A 272 -15.76 -15.50 -2.73
C ALA A 272 -14.27 -15.44 -2.37
N TRP A 273 -13.67 -14.25 -2.35
CA TRP A 273 -12.31 -14.05 -1.83
C TRP A 273 -12.24 -14.33 -0.32
N ARG A 274 -13.18 -13.78 0.47
CA ARG A 274 -13.18 -13.88 1.94
C ARG A 274 -13.19 -15.33 2.42
N VAL A 275 -13.98 -16.20 1.79
CA VAL A 275 -14.05 -17.62 2.16
C VAL A 275 -12.80 -18.43 1.81
N THR A 276 -11.89 -17.89 0.97
CA THR A 276 -10.59 -18.54 0.72
C THR A 276 -9.64 -18.47 1.91
N LEU A 277 -9.88 -17.56 2.86
CA LEU A 277 -9.03 -17.39 4.03
C LEU A 277 -9.32 -18.46 5.09
N PRO A 278 -8.34 -18.78 5.95
CA PRO A 278 -8.57 -19.64 7.12
C PRO A 278 -9.71 -19.09 8.00
N PRO A 279 -10.63 -19.94 8.51
CA PRO A 279 -11.83 -19.50 9.23
C PRO A 279 -11.58 -18.44 10.33
N ASP A 280 -10.57 -18.64 11.16
CA ASP A 280 -10.26 -17.74 12.29
C ASP A 280 -9.71 -16.38 11.87
N HIS A 281 -9.23 -16.28 10.62
CA HIS A 281 -8.64 -15.09 10.05
C HIS A 281 -9.56 -14.39 9.05
N ARG A 282 -10.76 -14.93 8.81
CA ARG A 282 -11.76 -14.29 7.94
C ARG A 282 -12.23 -12.99 8.58
N PRO A 283 -12.21 -11.86 7.86
CA PRO A 283 -12.95 -10.68 8.27
C PRO A 283 -14.44 -11.00 8.44
N THR A 284 -15.06 -10.43 9.47
CA THR A 284 -16.51 -10.45 9.68
C THR A 284 -17.11 -9.18 9.07
N LEU A 285 -18.41 -9.18 8.77
CA LEU A 285 -19.09 -7.99 8.24
C LEU A 285 -19.13 -6.86 9.29
N SER A 286 -19.32 -7.23 10.56
CA SER A 286 -19.16 -6.36 11.71
C SER A 286 -18.14 -6.96 12.68
N PHE A 287 -17.16 -6.17 13.08
CA PHE A 287 -16.16 -6.55 14.07
C PHE A 287 -16.66 -6.15 15.47
N LEU A 288 -16.84 -7.14 16.34
CA LEU A 288 -17.32 -6.92 17.70
C LEU A 288 -16.16 -6.63 18.65
N GLU A 289 -16.41 -5.80 19.67
CA GLU A 289 -15.45 -5.49 20.75
C GLU A 289 -14.95 -6.72 21.50
N GLN A 290 -15.68 -7.83 21.46
CA GLN A 290 -15.29 -9.08 22.12
C GLN A 290 -14.41 -9.98 21.26
N THR A 291 -14.18 -9.63 19.99
CA THR A 291 -13.33 -10.43 19.09
C THR A 291 -11.86 -10.29 19.52
N PRO A 292 -11.18 -11.37 19.94
CA PRO A 292 -9.78 -11.29 20.34
C PRO A 292 -8.93 -10.94 19.11
N VAL A 293 -7.98 -10.01 19.29
CA VAL A 293 -6.85 -9.87 18.38
C VAL A 293 -5.73 -10.68 19.01
N ASP A 294 -5.29 -11.72 18.31
CA ASP A 294 -4.18 -12.52 18.78
C ASP A 294 -2.93 -11.64 18.84
N ALA A 295 -2.21 -11.69 19.97
CA ALA A 295 -0.95 -10.98 20.16
C ALA A 295 0.13 -11.43 19.16
N GLN A 296 -0.09 -12.56 18.46
CA GLN A 296 0.78 -13.08 17.41
C GLN A 296 0.33 -12.71 15.99
N THR A 297 -0.70 -11.88 15.83
CA THR A 297 -1.20 -11.47 14.51
C THR A 297 -0.12 -10.66 13.76
N ASN A 298 0.33 -11.15 12.61
CA ASN A 298 1.31 -10.43 11.80
C ASN A 298 0.71 -9.23 11.04
N THR A 299 1.57 -8.28 10.64
CA THR A 299 1.18 -7.05 9.93
C THR A 299 0.38 -7.32 8.65
N GLN A 300 0.69 -8.40 7.91
CA GLN A 300 -0.06 -8.71 6.68
C GLN A 300 -1.51 -9.13 6.96
N ALA A 301 -1.75 -9.90 8.04
CA ALA A 301 -3.11 -10.25 8.46
C ALA A 301 -3.92 -9.00 8.87
N ILE A 302 -3.27 -8.05 9.55
CA ILE A 302 -3.85 -6.76 9.92
C ILE A 302 -4.23 -5.98 8.65
N MET A 303 -3.27 -5.78 7.75
CA MET A 303 -3.46 -5.06 6.49
C MET A 303 -4.55 -5.68 5.62
N LEU A 304 -4.63 -7.01 5.59
CA LEU A 304 -5.64 -7.75 4.85
C LEU A 304 -7.06 -7.47 5.38
N ARG A 305 -7.26 -7.49 6.70
CA ARG A 305 -8.57 -7.19 7.30
C ARG A 305 -8.96 -5.72 7.12
N LEU A 306 -8.01 -4.79 7.27
CA LEU A 306 -8.23 -3.37 6.97
C LEU A 306 -8.61 -3.15 5.50
N SER A 307 -7.89 -3.80 4.58
CA SER A 307 -8.17 -3.72 3.14
C SER A 307 -9.53 -4.32 2.76
N TYR A 308 -9.99 -5.38 3.45
CA TYR A 308 -11.33 -5.92 3.26
C TYR A 308 -12.42 -4.91 3.60
N HIS A 309 -12.38 -4.31 4.80
CA HIS A 309 -13.38 -3.31 5.20
C HIS A 309 -13.30 -2.06 4.32
N HIS A 310 -12.11 -1.68 3.86
CA HIS A 310 -11.97 -0.62 2.86
C HIS A 310 -12.68 -0.98 1.55
N CYS A 311 -12.58 -2.23 1.05
CA CYS A 311 -13.33 -2.65 -0.14
C CYS A 311 -14.85 -2.56 0.06
N ILE A 312 -15.37 -2.95 1.24
CA ILE A 312 -16.79 -2.79 1.58
C ILE A 312 -17.19 -1.31 1.50
N ILE A 313 -16.40 -0.42 2.11
CA ILE A 313 -16.62 1.03 2.06
C ILE A 313 -16.65 1.51 0.61
N LEU A 314 -15.66 1.15 -0.21
CA LEU A 314 -15.59 1.57 -1.61
C LEU A 314 -16.78 1.09 -2.45
N ILE A 315 -17.24 -0.15 -2.24
CA ILE A 315 -18.40 -0.71 -2.95
C ILE A 315 -19.67 0.08 -2.60
N HIS A 316 -19.92 0.31 -1.32
CA HIS A 316 -21.18 0.89 -0.85
C HIS A 316 -21.21 2.43 -0.92
N GLN A 317 -20.05 3.09 -0.93
CA GLN A 317 -19.94 4.55 -1.13
C GLN A 317 -20.45 4.98 -2.51
N ALA A 318 -20.35 4.11 -3.51
CA ALA A 318 -20.80 4.42 -4.87
C ALA A 318 -22.30 4.76 -4.93
N ARG A 319 -23.10 4.15 -4.06
CA ARG A 319 -24.55 4.41 -3.96
C ARG A 319 -24.85 5.79 -3.33
N CYS A 320 -23.92 6.36 -2.58
CA CYS A 320 -24.09 7.68 -1.97
C CYS A 320 -23.85 8.84 -2.96
N LYS A 321 -23.33 8.59 -4.17
CA LYS A 321 -23.06 9.64 -5.16
C LYS A 321 -24.32 10.34 -5.67
N ILE A 322 -25.49 9.70 -5.57
CA ILE A 322 -26.78 10.26 -5.98
C ILE A 322 -27.10 11.54 -5.17
N PHE A 323 -26.63 11.61 -3.92
CA PHE A 323 -26.82 12.75 -3.03
C PHE A 323 -25.87 13.94 -3.31
N GLN A 324 -25.00 13.84 -4.33
CA GLN A 324 -24.15 14.95 -4.78
C GLN A 324 -24.85 15.84 -5.84
N SER A 325 -26.12 15.54 -6.17
CA SER A 325 -26.97 16.36 -7.04
C SER A 325 -27.78 17.36 -6.21
N ASP A 326 -28.11 18.52 -6.79
CA ASP A 326 -28.88 19.62 -6.13
C ASP A 326 -30.34 19.27 -5.75
N GLN A 327 -30.70 17.98 -5.72
CA GLN A 327 -32.04 17.54 -5.37
C GLN A 327 -32.24 17.47 -3.84
N PRO A 328 -33.41 17.87 -3.32
CA PRO A 328 -33.68 17.82 -1.89
C PRO A 328 -33.64 16.38 -1.35
N ILE A 329 -32.79 16.15 -0.35
CA ILE A 329 -32.42 14.84 0.22
C ILE A 329 -33.61 14.07 0.81
N ASP A 330 -34.60 14.78 1.38
CA ASP A 330 -35.69 14.20 2.18
C ASP A 330 -36.62 13.25 1.38
N ASN A 331 -36.64 13.32 0.04
CA ASN A 331 -37.43 12.42 -0.81
C ASN A 331 -36.61 11.28 -1.46
N LEU A 332 -35.29 11.23 -1.21
CA LEU A 332 -34.36 10.31 -1.89
C LEU A 332 -33.91 9.14 -1.00
N ILE A 333 -34.08 9.21 0.32
CA ILE A 333 -33.63 8.18 1.26
C ILE A 333 -34.73 7.14 1.48
N ASP A 334 -34.60 6.01 0.78
CA ASP A 334 -35.41 4.81 1.03
C ASP A 334 -34.77 3.86 2.07
N ASP A 335 -35.49 2.78 2.43
CA ASP A 335 -34.98 1.74 3.33
C ASP A 335 -33.70 1.08 2.83
N GLY A 336 -33.54 0.97 1.51
CA GLY A 336 -32.33 0.45 0.89
C GLY A 336 -31.10 1.34 1.11
N HIS A 337 -31.29 2.66 1.14
CA HIS A 337 -30.23 3.62 1.48
C HIS A 337 -29.86 3.54 2.96
N ARG A 338 -30.84 3.39 3.85
CA ARG A 338 -30.59 3.19 5.29
C ARG A 338 -29.77 1.92 5.57
N ILE A 339 -30.08 0.82 4.89
CA ILE A 339 -29.28 -0.41 4.97
C ILE A 339 -27.85 -0.16 4.45
N ASN A 340 -27.70 0.58 3.35
CA ASN A 340 -26.38 0.93 2.81
C ASN A 340 -25.56 1.77 3.79
N PHE A 341 -26.19 2.75 4.45
CA PHE A 341 -25.56 3.56 5.49
C PHE A 341 -25.12 2.73 6.68
N GLN A 342 -25.93 1.76 7.13
CA GLN A 342 -25.54 0.84 8.20
C GLN A 342 -24.31 0.02 7.82
N ILE A 343 -24.24 -0.50 6.58
CA ILE A 343 -23.07 -1.25 6.09
C ILE A 343 -21.81 -0.39 6.12
N LEU A 344 -21.91 0.87 5.67
CA LEU A 344 -20.80 1.82 5.68
C LEU A 344 -20.32 2.13 7.12
N VAL A 345 -21.25 2.35 8.04
CA VAL A 345 -20.93 2.60 9.46
C VAL A 345 -20.32 1.36 10.12
N ASP A 346 -20.85 0.17 9.83
CA ASP A 346 -20.35 -1.10 10.38
C ASP A 346 -18.93 -1.41 9.91
N ALA A 347 -18.66 -1.21 8.62
CA ALA A 347 -17.32 -1.39 8.06
C ALA A 347 -16.33 -0.35 8.65
N SER A 348 -16.75 0.90 8.76
CA SER A 348 -15.93 1.99 9.32
C SER A 348 -15.62 1.75 10.81
N ARG A 349 -16.63 1.40 11.59
CA ARG A 349 -16.49 1.00 13.01
C ARG A 349 -15.57 -0.21 13.16
N SER A 350 -15.67 -1.18 12.27
CA SER A 350 -14.80 -2.36 12.28
C SER A 350 -13.33 -2.00 12.05
N ILE A 351 -13.03 -1.06 11.15
CA ILE A 351 -11.67 -0.51 10.96
C ILE A 351 -11.16 0.10 12.25
N LEU A 352 -11.94 0.99 12.89
CA LEU A 352 -11.53 1.72 14.08
C LEU A 352 -11.24 0.79 15.26
N ILE A 353 -12.18 -0.11 15.59
CA ILE A 353 -12.04 -1.05 16.72
C ILE A 353 -10.92 -2.05 16.47
N TYR A 354 -10.84 -2.60 15.25
CA TYR A 354 -9.79 -3.57 14.94
C TYR A 354 -8.41 -2.93 14.99
N LEU A 355 -8.27 -1.72 14.45
CA LEU A 355 -7.01 -0.99 14.50
C LEU A 355 -6.59 -0.71 15.94
N GLU A 356 -7.49 -0.20 16.81
CA GLU A 356 -7.20 0.06 18.24
C GLU A 356 -6.53 -1.14 18.92
N LYS A 357 -7.06 -2.34 18.66
CA LYS A 357 -6.52 -3.58 19.22
C LYS A 357 -5.23 -4.07 18.56
N ALA A 358 -5.06 -3.78 17.27
CA ALA A 358 -3.90 -4.22 16.49
C ALA A 358 -2.69 -3.29 16.64
N LEU A 359 -2.88 -2.06 17.16
CA LEU A 359 -1.81 -1.09 17.34
C LEU A 359 -0.57 -1.66 18.05
N PRO A 360 -0.66 -2.38 19.19
CA PRO A 360 0.53 -2.83 19.92
C PRO A 360 1.45 -3.79 19.15
N VAL A 361 0.93 -4.49 18.14
CA VAL A 361 1.67 -5.50 17.34
C VAL A 361 2.03 -4.99 15.95
N LEU A 362 1.60 -3.79 15.59
CA LEU A 362 1.83 -3.20 14.28
C LEU A 362 3.31 -2.78 14.12
N ALA A 363 3.87 -3.05 12.95
CA ALA A 363 5.21 -2.60 12.59
C ALA A 363 5.27 -1.05 12.58
N HIS A 364 6.30 -0.50 13.23
CA HIS A 364 6.42 0.96 13.46
C HIS A 364 6.58 1.75 12.17
N GLU A 365 7.25 1.16 11.17
CA GLU A 365 7.46 1.77 9.85
C GLU A 365 6.16 1.99 9.05
N CYS A 366 5.00 1.49 9.50
CA CYS A 366 3.75 1.55 8.75
C CYS A 366 2.87 2.77 9.04
N PHE A 367 3.33 3.82 9.73
CA PHE A 367 2.48 4.96 10.15
C PHE A 367 1.64 5.54 9.00
N TRP A 368 2.29 6.02 7.93
CA TRP A 368 1.63 6.64 6.77
C TRP A 368 0.74 5.65 5.99
N VAL A 369 1.11 4.37 6.03
CA VAL A 369 0.32 3.29 5.41
C VAL A 369 -0.99 3.10 6.19
N ILE A 370 -0.92 3.13 7.51
CA ILE A 370 -2.00 2.75 8.42
C ILE A 370 -2.97 3.90 8.68
N ILE A 371 -2.48 5.13 8.84
CA ILE A 371 -3.31 6.30 9.17
C ILE A 371 -4.40 6.56 8.13
N PHE A 372 -4.19 6.12 6.89
CA PHE A 372 -5.20 6.19 5.82
C PHE A 372 -6.51 5.44 6.15
N TYR A 373 -6.44 4.25 6.74
CA TYR A 373 -7.65 3.45 6.99
C TYR A 373 -8.62 4.11 7.96
N PRO A 374 -8.21 4.57 9.16
CA PRO A 374 -9.15 5.20 10.06
C PRO A 374 -9.56 6.59 9.54
N MET A 375 -8.74 7.28 8.73
CA MET A 375 -9.15 8.52 8.03
C MET A 375 -10.30 8.27 7.04
N ILE A 376 -10.26 7.19 6.26
CA ILE A 376 -11.37 6.78 5.39
C ILE A 376 -12.60 6.41 6.21
N ALA A 377 -12.43 5.71 7.34
CA ALA A 377 -13.52 5.33 8.23
C ALA A 377 -14.25 6.56 8.81
N ILE A 378 -13.53 7.53 9.37
CA ILE A 378 -14.17 8.74 9.94
C ILE A 378 -14.81 9.61 8.85
N SER A 379 -14.21 9.71 7.67
CA SER A 379 -14.77 10.48 6.56
C SER A 379 -16.08 9.87 6.08
N THR A 380 -16.14 8.54 6.06
CA THR A 380 -17.34 7.77 5.74
C THR A 380 -18.42 7.95 6.81
N ILE A 381 -18.08 7.83 8.09
CA ILE A 381 -19.03 8.05 9.21
C ILE A 381 -19.59 9.47 9.17
N PHE A 382 -18.73 10.47 8.96
CA PHE A 382 -19.14 11.86 8.85
C PHE A 382 -20.08 12.09 7.67
N SER A 383 -19.75 11.57 6.49
CA SER A 383 -20.60 11.68 5.30
C SER A 383 -21.98 11.02 5.53
N VAL A 384 -22.02 9.85 6.17
CA VAL A 384 -23.28 9.17 6.52
C VAL A 384 -24.05 9.95 7.58
N ALA A 385 -23.37 10.55 8.56
CA ALA A 385 -23.99 11.41 9.56
C ALA A 385 -24.71 12.57 8.88
N LEU A 386 -24.05 13.30 7.98
CA LEU A 386 -24.66 14.41 7.23
C LEU A 386 -25.86 14.00 6.35
N LEU A 387 -25.85 12.77 5.82
CA LEU A 387 -26.89 12.29 4.90
C LEU A 387 -28.12 11.75 5.62
N ASP A 388 -27.97 11.08 6.77
CA ASP A 388 -29.09 10.45 7.47
C ASP A 388 -29.13 10.84 8.94
N ASN A 389 -29.73 11.99 9.25
CA ASN A 389 -29.83 12.47 10.62
C ASN A 389 -30.85 11.73 11.49
N ARG A 390 -31.81 10.99 10.89
CA ARG A 390 -32.99 10.48 11.61
C ARG A 390 -32.80 9.09 12.21
N SER A 391 -31.81 8.31 11.75
CA SER A 391 -31.60 6.92 12.19
C SER A 391 -30.62 6.76 13.37
N ASP A 392 -30.13 7.83 13.97
CA ASP A 392 -29.11 7.77 15.04
C ASP A 392 -29.51 8.63 16.25
N PRO A 393 -30.62 8.29 16.94
CA PRO A 393 -31.12 9.09 18.05
C PRO A 393 -30.15 9.15 19.24
N GLU A 394 -29.24 8.17 19.37
CA GLU A 394 -28.26 8.08 20.44
C GLU A 394 -26.91 8.74 20.10
N ASN A 395 -26.80 9.34 18.90
CA ASN A 395 -25.58 9.96 18.36
C ASN A 395 -24.37 9.01 18.40
N GLU A 396 -24.57 7.72 18.13
CA GLU A 396 -23.50 6.72 18.09
C GLU A 396 -22.42 7.07 17.07
N ARG A 397 -22.80 7.65 15.92
CA ARG A 397 -21.83 8.10 14.92
C ARG A 397 -20.97 9.25 15.43
N LEU A 398 -21.53 10.17 16.22
CA LEU A 398 -20.76 11.23 16.86
C LEU A 398 -19.80 10.65 17.90
N LYS A 399 -20.22 9.65 18.69
CA LYS A 399 -19.35 8.95 19.65
C LYS A 399 -18.18 8.26 18.95
N LEU A 400 -18.42 7.64 17.80
CA LEU A 400 -17.35 7.04 16.98
C LEU A 400 -16.35 8.09 16.47
N LEU A 401 -16.82 9.24 15.98
CA LEU A 401 -15.96 10.35 15.55
C LEU A 401 -15.11 10.87 16.72
N GLN A 402 -15.72 11.10 17.88
CA GLN A 402 -14.99 11.56 19.07
C GLN A 402 -13.98 10.52 19.58
N GLY A 403 -14.34 9.24 19.54
CA GLY A 403 -13.47 8.12 19.91
C GLY A 403 -12.22 7.98 19.05
N PHE A 404 -12.25 8.46 17.80
CA PHE A 404 -11.08 8.41 16.91
C PHE A 404 -9.90 9.24 17.42
N THR A 405 -10.13 10.37 18.11
CA THR A 405 -9.03 11.15 18.72
C THR A 405 -8.26 10.34 19.76
N ARG A 406 -8.94 9.43 20.48
CA ARG A 406 -8.29 8.49 21.40
C ARG A 406 -7.44 7.46 20.64
N LEU A 407 -7.96 6.92 19.54
CA LEU A 407 -7.27 5.94 18.70
C LEU A 407 -5.95 6.49 18.15
N ILE A 408 -5.97 7.69 17.54
CA ILE A 408 -4.76 8.26 16.92
C ILE A 408 -3.65 8.57 17.94
N ARG A 409 -4.02 8.94 19.17
CA ARG A 409 -3.08 9.15 20.28
C ARG A 409 -2.44 7.87 20.79
N GLN A 410 -3.05 6.71 20.53
CA GLN A 410 -2.53 5.40 20.92
C GLN A 410 -1.60 4.78 19.88
N ILE A 411 -1.50 5.35 18.67
CA ILE A 411 -0.64 4.80 17.62
C ILE A 411 0.80 4.75 18.16
N PRO A 412 1.46 3.57 18.22
CA PRO A 412 2.74 3.43 18.87
C PRO A 412 3.85 3.97 17.99
N ILE A 413 4.29 5.19 18.31
CA ILE A 413 5.30 5.90 17.54
C ILE A 413 6.56 5.99 18.39
N LYS A 414 7.55 5.14 18.11
CA LYS A 414 8.84 5.13 18.84
C LYS A 414 9.74 6.31 18.48
N ARG A 415 9.54 6.94 17.32
CA ARG A 415 10.24 8.15 16.87
C ARG A 415 9.27 9.00 16.06
N LEU A 416 8.65 9.97 16.70
CA LEU A 416 7.85 10.97 15.99
C LEU A 416 8.79 11.90 15.23
N THR A 417 8.77 11.85 13.90
CA THR A 417 9.27 12.97 13.11
C THR A 417 8.36 14.18 13.37
N VAL A 418 8.90 15.39 13.22
CA VAL A 418 8.11 16.63 13.36
C VAL A 418 6.91 16.61 12.41
N ALA A 419 7.06 16.02 11.22
CA ALA A 419 5.98 15.87 10.24
C ALA A 419 4.81 15.01 10.76
N GLU A 420 5.09 13.88 11.39
CA GLU A 420 4.05 12.99 11.94
C GLU A 420 3.29 13.64 13.10
N ILE A 421 3.99 14.38 13.98
CA ILE A 421 3.35 15.15 15.07
C ILE A 421 2.40 16.18 14.49
N SER A 422 2.88 17.02 13.58
CA SER A 422 2.08 18.07 12.96
C SER A 422 0.88 17.49 12.21
N HIS A 423 1.03 16.31 11.60
CA HIS A 423 -0.08 15.63 10.93
C HIS A 423 -1.14 15.14 11.92
N LEU A 424 -0.74 14.54 13.04
CA LEU A 424 -1.67 14.12 14.09
C LEU A 424 -2.44 15.30 14.69
N GLU A 425 -1.77 16.43 14.95
CA GLU A 425 -2.41 17.66 15.41
C GLU A 425 -3.44 18.21 14.40
N PHE A 426 -3.12 18.15 13.11
CA PHE A 426 -4.07 18.53 12.05
C PHE A 426 -5.30 17.61 12.04
N ILE A 427 -5.08 16.29 12.14
CA ILE A 427 -6.15 15.30 12.19
C ILE A 427 -7.07 15.53 13.41
N GLU A 428 -6.51 15.82 14.59
CA GLU A 428 -7.31 16.12 15.79
C GLU A 428 -8.26 17.30 15.56
N LYS A 429 -7.75 18.40 15.00
CA LYS A 429 -8.56 19.59 14.68
C LYS A 429 -9.64 19.30 13.64
N LEU A 430 -9.31 18.51 12.61
CA LEU A 430 -10.26 18.11 11.58
C LEU A 430 -11.44 17.32 12.17
N VAL A 431 -11.15 16.39 13.08
CA VAL A 431 -12.17 15.54 13.71
C VAL A 431 -13.07 16.34 14.65
N GLU A 432 -12.49 17.29 15.40
CA GLU A 432 -13.24 18.22 16.24
C GLU A 432 -14.23 19.04 15.39
N GLU A 433 -13.77 19.56 14.25
CA GLU A 433 -14.61 20.31 13.32
C GLU A 433 -15.70 19.45 12.67
N MET A 434 -15.38 18.20 12.29
CA MET A 434 -16.38 17.23 11.81
C MET A 434 -17.47 17.00 12.86
N GLY A 435 -17.09 16.80 14.13
CA GLY A 435 -18.04 16.63 15.23
C GLY A 435 -18.93 17.87 15.43
N ARG A 436 -18.34 19.07 15.34
CA ARG A 436 -19.08 20.34 15.42
C ARG A 436 -20.10 20.47 14.29
N LEU A 437 -19.73 20.14 13.06
CA LEU A 437 -20.63 20.23 11.91
C LEU A 437 -21.80 19.26 12.02
N VAL A 438 -21.55 18.02 12.46
CA VAL A 438 -22.61 17.04 12.74
C VAL A 438 -23.61 17.61 13.75
N LEU A 439 -23.12 18.16 14.88
CA LEU A 439 -23.98 18.76 15.90
C LEU A 439 -24.79 19.97 15.42
N VAL A 440 -24.30 20.76 14.46
CA VAL A 440 -25.03 21.91 13.91
C VAL A 440 -26.08 21.50 12.89
N THR A 441 -25.89 20.36 12.21
CA THR A 441 -26.86 19.81 11.27
C THR A 441 -28.00 19.03 11.94
N HIS A 442 -27.85 18.67 13.21
CA HIS A 442 -28.87 18.08 14.07
C HIS A 442 -29.59 19.15 14.89
#